data_AF-A0AAV0SND8-F1
#
_entry.id   AF-A0AAV0SND8-F1
#
_cell.length_a   1.000
_cell.length_b   1.000
_cell.length_c   1.000
_cell.angle_alpha   90.00
_cell.angle_beta   90.00
_cell.angle_gamma   90.00
#
_symmetry.space_group_name_H-M   'P 1'
#
loop_
_entity.id
_entity.type
_entity.pdbx_description
1 polymer ?
#
loop_
_entity_poly.entity_id
_entity_poly.type
_entity_poly.pdbx_seq_one_letter_code
_entity_poly.pdbx_strand_id
1 'polypeptide(L)'
;MRIQFALLSATLLAIQSTIVSAQTSASSSTLACKSVALSSQASSKWVVSCITEETVPASSASFDPSLVQDYFVNSDPYVTASASNINLSSTFSKVDALESSSITRFSLSAALGFKPTIPLSIVPTAFAELSSLQILHLEAIPLADSNLYLLLPSSIQQISIIDCGLSNFSITFTDGSLLGDSALSFM
;
A
#
# COMPACT_ATOMS: atom_id res chain seq x y z
N MET A 1 33.43 44.50 -39.44
CA MET A 1 33.77 43.73 -38.21
C MET A 1 32.57 42.88 -37.86
N ARG A 2 32.67 41.57 -38.06
CA ARG A 2 31.59 40.59 -37.84
C ARG A 2 31.52 40.26 -36.36
N ILE A 3 30.34 40.37 -35.77
CA ILE A 3 30.01 39.66 -34.53
C ILE A 3 28.60 39.08 -34.74
N GLN A 4 28.56 37.79 -35.04
CA GLN A 4 27.36 36.97 -34.98
C GLN A 4 27.05 36.71 -33.51
N PHE A 5 25.85 37.07 -33.05
CA PHE A 5 25.26 36.46 -31.87
C PHE A 5 24.05 35.65 -32.32
N ALA A 6 24.24 34.34 -32.41
CA ALA A 6 23.17 33.38 -32.54
C ALA A 6 22.36 33.39 -31.25
N LEU A 7 21.12 33.89 -31.31
CA LEU A 7 20.14 33.73 -30.24
C LEU A 7 19.35 32.45 -30.51
N LEU A 8 19.88 31.32 -30.02
CA LEU A 8 19.05 30.16 -29.71
C LEU A 8 18.34 30.45 -28.38
N SER A 9 17.09 30.87 -28.44
CA SER A 9 16.22 30.87 -27.26
C SER A 9 15.40 29.59 -27.27
N ALA A 10 15.87 28.63 -26.47
CA ALA A 10 15.20 27.37 -26.18
C ALA A 10 13.80 27.64 -25.62
N THR A 11 12.79 27.06 -26.27
CA THR A 11 11.45 26.92 -25.71
C THR A 11 11.51 25.94 -24.54
N LEU A 12 11.52 26.47 -23.31
CA LEU A 12 11.22 25.67 -22.12
C LEU A 12 9.74 25.24 -22.22
N LEU A 13 9.49 23.97 -22.51
CA LEU A 13 8.21 23.34 -22.19
C LEU A 13 8.12 23.29 -20.66
N ALA A 14 7.38 24.22 -20.08
CA ALA A 14 6.89 24.09 -18.71
C ALA A 14 5.85 22.97 -18.72
N ILE A 15 6.30 21.75 -18.43
CA ILE A 15 5.41 20.67 -18.01
C ILE A 15 4.83 21.14 -16.68
N GLN A 16 3.61 21.68 -16.72
CA GLN A 16 2.81 21.90 -15.53
C GLN A 16 2.47 20.52 -14.98
N SER A 17 3.33 20.00 -14.11
CA SER A 17 3.00 18.90 -13.21
C SER A 17 1.83 19.41 -12.39
N THR A 18 0.63 18.92 -12.69
CA THR A 18 -0.53 19.06 -11.84
C THR A 18 -0.14 18.50 -10.48
N ILE A 19 0.12 19.40 -9.52
CA ILE A 19 0.29 19.04 -8.12
C ILE A 19 -1.06 18.45 -7.69
N VAL A 20 -1.13 17.13 -7.61
CA VAL A 20 -2.25 16.44 -6.97
C VAL A 20 -2.18 16.85 -5.50
N SER A 21 -3.02 17.81 -5.14
CA SER A 21 -3.18 18.21 -3.76
C SER A 21 -4.00 17.12 -3.08
N ALA A 22 -3.32 16.16 -2.44
CA ALA A 22 -3.96 15.38 -1.40
C ALA A 22 -4.34 16.37 -0.29
N GLN A 23 -5.62 16.78 -0.28
CA GLN A 23 -6.14 17.72 0.71
C GLN A 23 -6.25 16.98 2.06
N THR A 24 -5.16 16.94 2.83
CA THR A 24 -5.19 16.54 4.24
C THR A 24 -5.54 17.76 5.08
N SER A 25 -6.83 17.95 5.34
CA SER A 25 -7.25 18.73 6.50
C SER A 25 -7.23 17.82 7.73
N ALA A 26 -6.03 17.44 8.18
CA ALA A 26 -5.88 16.84 9.51
C ALA A 26 -5.73 17.97 10.51
N SER A 27 -6.79 18.27 11.27
CA SER A 27 -6.68 19.09 12.47
C SER A 27 -5.69 18.44 13.42
N SER A 28 -4.76 19.25 13.95
CA SER A 28 -3.68 18.87 14.87
C SER A 28 -4.18 18.50 16.28
N SER A 29 -5.22 17.69 16.39
CA SER A 29 -5.59 17.03 17.63
C SER A 29 -4.86 15.69 17.70
N THR A 30 -3.80 15.68 18.50
CA THR A 30 -2.90 14.57 18.80
C THR A 30 -3.66 13.38 19.42
N LEU A 31 -4.45 12.66 18.63
CA LEU A 31 -4.88 11.32 18.98
C LEU A 31 -3.67 10.41 18.77
N ALA A 32 -3.03 10.03 19.87
CA ALA A 32 -1.96 9.05 19.88
C ALA A 32 -2.53 7.70 19.41
N CYS A 33 -2.43 7.48 18.11
CA CYS A 33 -2.91 6.27 17.46
C CYS A 33 -2.00 5.10 17.83
N LYS A 34 -2.51 4.16 18.65
CA LYS A 34 -1.72 3.00 19.09
C LYS A 34 -1.35 2.09 17.93
N SER A 35 -2.26 1.92 16.98
CA SER A 35 -2.05 1.17 15.74
C SER A 35 -2.97 1.65 14.63
N VAL A 36 -2.55 1.44 13.38
CA VAL A 36 -3.32 1.82 12.20
C VAL A 36 -3.60 0.63 11.27
N ALA A 37 -4.75 0.70 10.60
CA ALA A 37 -5.22 -0.28 9.62
C ALA A 37 -5.39 0.37 8.24
N LEU A 38 -5.18 -0.41 7.19
CA LEU A 38 -5.56 -0.07 5.82
C LEU A 38 -6.83 -0.86 5.44
N SER A 39 -7.85 -0.17 4.95
CA SER A 39 -9.12 -0.77 4.52
C SER A 39 -9.74 -0.05 3.33
N SER A 40 -10.71 -0.69 2.67
CA SER A 40 -11.56 -0.03 1.68
C SER A 40 -12.82 0.57 2.33
N GLN A 41 -13.17 1.78 1.93
CA GLN A 41 -14.51 2.34 2.13
C GLN A 41 -15.37 2.21 0.85
N ALA A 42 -14.73 2.25 -0.32
CA ALA A 42 -15.32 2.00 -1.63
C ALA A 42 -14.22 1.63 -2.63
N SER A 43 -14.58 1.09 -3.79
CA SER A 43 -13.64 0.66 -4.85
C SER A 43 -12.61 1.71 -5.32
N SER A 44 -12.94 3.00 -5.20
CA SER A 44 -12.07 4.15 -5.51
C SER A 44 -11.67 4.96 -4.28
N LYS A 45 -11.90 4.44 -3.07
CA LYS A 45 -11.61 5.13 -1.81
C LYS A 45 -11.15 4.16 -0.73
N TRP A 46 -9.85 4.11 -0.54
CA TRP A 46 -9.24 3.41 0.59
C TRP A 46 -8.96 4.39 1.73
N VAL A 47 -8.85 3.84 2.93
CA VAL A 47 -8.72 4.58 4.17
C VAL A 47 -7.62 3.97 5.01
N VAL A 48 -6.75 4.82 5.56
CA VAL A 48 -5.91 4.47 6.70
C VAL A 48 -6.60 5.01 7.95
N SER A 49 -6.96 4.13 8.87
CA SER A 49 -7.68 4.48 10.09
C SER A 49 -6.92 4.04 11.33
N CYS A 50 -7.08 4.80 12.41
CA CYS A 50 -6.66 4.35 13.72
C CYS A 50 -7.54 3.20 14.23
N ILE A 51 -6.90 2.16 14.73
CA ILE A 51 -7.55 1.10 15.49
C ILE A 51 -7.69 1.62 16.92
N THR A 52 -8.87 2.12 17.27
CA THR A 52 -9.21 2.51 18.64
C THR A 52 -10.13 1.47 19.26
N GLU A 53 -9.85 1.06 20.50
CA GLU A 53 -10.70 0.14 21.27
C GLU A 53 -12.00 0.80 21.77
N GLU A 54 -12.15 2.13 21.67
CA GLU A 54 -13.27 2.88 22.24
C GLU A 54 -13.89 3.94 21.31
N THR A 55 -15.11 4.37 21.68
CA THR A 55 -16.15 5.20 21.05
C THR A 55 -15.76 6.59 20.51
N VAL A 56 -14.47 6.92 20.43
CA VAL A 56 -13.99 8.19 19.85
C VAL A 56 -13.87 8.03 18.33
N PRO A 57 -14.35 8.98 17.51
CA PRO A 57 -14.13 8.93 16.07
C PRO A 57 -12.63 8.92 15.77
N ALA A 58 -12.16 7.78 15.26
CA ALA A 58 -10.77 7.58 14.88
C ALA A 58 -10.34 8.58 13.80
N SER A 59 -9.14 9.15 13.92
CA SER A 59 -8.53 9.89 12.82
C SER A 59 -8.34 8.95 11.63
N SER A 60 -8.82 9.38 10.46
CA SER A 60 -8.70 8.62 9.21
C SER A 60 -8.21 9.51 8.08
N ALA A 61 -7.36 8.94 7.22
CA ALA A 61 -6.93 9.54 5.97
C ALA A 61 -7.47 8.69 4.82
N SER A 62 -8.10 9.31 3.82
CA SER A 62 -8.63 8.60 2.66
C SER A 62 -7.94 9.04 1.38
N PHE A 63 -7.81 8.11 0.44
CA PHE A 63 -7.16 8.34 -0.84
C PHE A 63 -7.76 7.44 -1.92
N ASP A 64 -7.53 7.80 -3.18
CA ASP A 64 -7.83 6.93 -4.32
C ASP A 64 -6.67 5.94 -4.50
N PRO A 65 -6.91 4.62 -4.38
CA PRO A 65 -5.84 3.63 -4.47
C PRO A 65 -5.19 3.58 -5.86
N SER A 66 -5.88 4.02 -6.92
CA SER A 66 -5.31 4.03 -8.29
C SER A 66 -4.17 5.02 -8.48
N LEU A 67 -4.01 5.95 -7.52
CA LEU A 67 -2.93 6.92 -7.50
C LEU A 67 -1.70 6.44 -6.71
N VAL A 68 -1.77 5.26 -6.10
CA VAL A 68 -0.71 4.70 -5.25
C VAL A 68 0.03 3.59 -5.98
N GLN A 69 1.36 3.65 -5.96
CA GLN A 69 2.24 2.64 -6.54
C GLN A 69 2.71 1.66 -5.46
N ASP A 70 3.26 2.19 -4.36
CA ASP A 70 3.83 1.39 -3.29
C ASP A 70 3.43 1.92 -1.89
N TYR A 71 3.32 0.99 -0.95
CA TYR A 71 3.06 1.23 0.45
C TYR A 71 4.33 0.92 1.26
N PHE A 72 4.74 1.86 2.10
CA PHE A 72 5.91 1.71 2.96
C PHE A 72 5.51 1.82 4.43
N VAL A 73 5.97 0.89 5.25
CA VAL A 73 5.97 1.06 6.71
C VAL A 73 7.28 1.77 7.07
N ASN A 74 7.20 2.96 7.68
CA ASN A 74 8.36 3.77 8.01
C ASN A 74 8.47 4.02 9.52
N SER A 75 9.51 4.76 9.95
CA SER A 75 9.75 5.08 11.36
C SER A 75 8.87 6.19 11.91
N ASP A 76 8.05 6.85 11.08
CA ASP A 76 7.29 8.03 11.52
C ASP A 76 6.07 7.60 12.32
N PRO A 77 5.71 8.33 13.40
CA PRO A 77 4.54 7.99 14.21
C PRO A 77 3.21 8.37 13.54
N TYR A 78 3.25 8.97 12.34
CA TYR A 78 2.08 9.47 11.62
C TYR A 78 2.07 8.93 10.19
N VAL A 79 0.87 8.78 9.63
CA VAL A 79 0.69 8.43 8.22
C VAL A 79 1.04 9.65 7.38
N THR A 80 2.00 9.50 6.46
CA THR A 80 2.35 10.56 5.50
C THR A 80 2.19 10.02 4.09
N ALA A 81 1.43 10.73 3.26
CA ALA A 81 1.28 10.40 1.84
C ALA A 81 2.18 11.34 1.02
N SER A 82 3.00 10.79 0.14
CA SER A 82 3.78 11.56 -0.82
C SER A 82 3.39 11.15 -2.23
N ALA A 83 2.57 11.97 -2.90
CA ALA A 83 2.20 12.00 -4.34
C ALA A 83 1.82 10.68 -5.06
N SER A 84 2.57 9.59 -4.91
CA SER A 84 2.32 8.26 -5.47
C SER A 84 2.65 7.11 -4.52
N ASN A 85 3.27 7.37 -3.37
CA ASN A 85 3.60 6.37 -2.36
C ASN A 85 3.00 6.77 -1.01
N ILE A 86 2.56 5.78 -0.24
CA ILE A 86 1.97 6.00 1.09
C ILE A 86 2.89 5.43 2.16
N ASN A 87 3.31 6.29 3.09
CA ASN A 87 3.97 5.84 4.31
C ASN A 87 2.91 5.62 5.41
N LEU A 88 2.75 4.38 5.83
CA LEU A 88 1.66 3.92 6.69
C LEU A 88 1.92 4.11 8.20
N SER A 89 3.00 4.80 8.59
CA SER A 89 3.51 4.97 9.96
C SER A 89 4.14 3.71 10.58
N SER A 90 4.90 3.90 11.66
CA SER A 90 5.57 2.85 12.43
C SER A 90 4.60 1.95 13.22
N THR A 91 3.34 2.35 13.35
CA THR A 91 2.31 1.61 14.11
C THR A 91 1.34 0.85 13.19
N PHE A 92 1.65 0.76 11.90
CA PHE A 92 0.87 -0.04 10.95
C PHE A 92 0.84 -1.50 11.36
N SER A 93 -0.36 -2.05 11.53
CA SER A 93 -0.54 -3.38 12.10
C SER A 93 -1.62 -4.21 11.42
N LYS A 94 -2.36 -3.65 10.44
CA LYS A 94 -3.47 -4.37 9.85
C LYS A 94 -3.75 -4.01 8.39
N VAL A 95 -3.97 -5.03 7.56
CA VAL A 95 -4.65 -4.92 6.26
C VAL A 95 -6.00 -5.62 6.38
N ASP A 96 -7.08 -4.85 6.23
CA ASP A 96 -8.46 -5.31 6.15
C ASP A 96 -8.89 -5.55 4.70
N ALA A 97 -10.17 -5.86 4.47
CA ALA A 97 -10.72 -6.04 3.13
C ALA A 97 -10.51 -4.79 2.26
N LEU A 98 -9.83 -4.99 1.14
CA LEU A 98 -9.60 -3.99 0.10
C LEU A 98 -10.49 -4.32 -1.10
N GLU A 99 -11.01 -3.28 -1.74
CA GLU A 99 -11.88 -3.40 -2.90
C GLU A 99 -11.39 -2.44 -3.98
N SER A 100 -11.23 -2.94 -5.20
CA SER A 100 -10.98 -2.12 -6.38
C SER A 100 -10.99 -2.99 -7.63
N SER A 101 -11.49 -2.46 -8.75
CA SER A 101 -11.43 -3.13 -10.04
C SER A 101 -10.25 -2.71 -10.91
N SER A 102 -9.43 -1.75 -10.47
CA SER A 102 -8.35 -1.18 -11.30
C SER A 102 -6.94 -1.48 -10.77
N ILE A 103 -6.79 -1.90 -9.52
CA ILE A 103 -5.48 -2.18 -8.92
C ILE A 103 -4.92 -3.49 -9.48
N THR A 104 -3.83 -3.38 -10.24
CA THR A 104 -3.13 -4.53 -10.83
C THR A 104 -1.92 -4.98 -10.00
N ARG A 105 -1.39 -4.11 -9.15
CA ARG A 105 -0.25 -4.38 -8.27
C ARG A 105 -0.52 -3.86 -6.87
N PHE A 106 -0.27 -4.69 -5.87
CA PHE A 106 -0.19 -4.29 -4.48
C PHE A 106 1.19 -4.63 -3.95
N SER A 107 1.86 -3.64 -3.37
CA SER A 107 3.26 -3.72 -2.94
C SER A 107 3.38 -3.04 -1.57
N LEU A 108 3.69 -3.82 -0.55
CA LEU A 108 3.80 -3.35 0.83
C LEU A 108 5.14 -3.81 1.41
N SER A 109 6.00 -2.85 1.76
CA SER A 109 7.35 -3.13 2.24
C SER A 109 7.74 -2.26 3.43
N ALA A 110 8.75 -2.69 4.19
CA ALA A 110 9.41 -1.79 5.14
C ALA A 110 10.27 -0.77 4.37
N ALA A 111 10.26 0.50 4.81
CA ALA A 111 11.15 1.51 4.27
C ALA A 111 12.63 1.13 4.49
N LEU A 112 13.52 1.59 3.62
CA LEU A 112 14.94 1.25 3.67
C LEU A 112 15.55 1.57 5.06
N GLY A 113 16.18 0.57 5.67
CA GLY A 113 16.82 0.70 6.99
C GLY A 113 15.84 0.71 8.17
N PHE A 114 14.53 0.62 7.92
CA PHE A 114 13.52 0.47 8.97
C PHE A 114 13.16 -1.00 9.17
N LYS A 115 13.03 -1.40 10.43
CA LYS A 115 12.56 -2.73 10.81
C LYS A 115 11.29 -2.59 11.65
N PRO A 116 10.10 -2.85 11.09
CA PRO A 116 8.87 -2.79 11.85
C PRO A 116 8.93 -3.77 13.03
N THR A 117 8.52 -3.30 14.21
CA THR A 117 8.45 -4.12 15.43
C THR A 117 7.04 -4.56 15.75
N ILE A 118 6.04 -3.86 15.20
CA ILE A 118 4.63 -4.21 15.29
C ILE A 118 4.34 -5.24 14.20
N PRO A 119 3.93 -6.47 14.56
CA PRO A 119 3.55 -7.46 13.57
C PRO A 119 2.29 -7.06 12.82
N LEU A 120 2.26 -7.35 11.53
CA LEU A 120 1.15 -7.06 10.62
C LEU A 120 0.17 -8.24 10.58
N SER A 121 -1.11 -7.98 10.85
CA SER A 121 -2.20 -8.91 10.58
C SER A 121 -2.83 -8.61 9.21
N ILE A 122 -2.97 -9.64 8.37
CA ILE A 122 -3.67 -9.53 7.09
C ILE A 122 -4.89 -10.43 7.18
N VAL A 123 -6.08 -9.86 7.04
CA VAL A 123 -7.30 -10.70 7.03
C VAL A 123 -7.30 -11.58 5.78
N PRO A 124 -7.78 -12.84 5.83
CA PRO A 124 -7.70 -13.75 4.70
C PRO A 124 -8.31 -13.22 3.40
N THR A 125 -9.36 -12.39 3.50
CA THR A 125 -10.08 -11.82 2.36
C THR A 125 -9.57 -10.43 1.96
N ALA A 126 -8.42 -9.99 2.49
CA ALA A 126 -7.87 -8.64 2.27
C ALA A 126 -7.82 -8.25 0.79
N PHE A 127 -7.46 -9.19 -0.09
CA PHE A 127 -7.24 -8.92 -1.50
C PHE A 127 -8.30 -9.53 -2.42
N ALA A 128 -9.30 -10.22 -1.88
CA ALA A 128 -10.26 -11.02 -2.66
C ALA A 128 -11.08 -10.19 -3.66
N GLU A 129 -11.44 -8.96 -3.27
CA GLU A 129 -12.23 -8.01 -4.08
C GLU A 129 -11.37 -7.07 -4.94
N LEU A 130 -10.08 -7.39 -5.09
CA LEU A 130 -9.18 -6.70 -6.02
C LEU A 130 -9.19 -7.41 -7.38
N SER A 131 -10.31 -7.35 -8.09
CA SER A 131 -10.59 -8.25 -9.24
C SER A 131 -9.61 -8.16 -10.42
N SER A 132 -8.77 -7.12 -10.48
CA SER A 132 -7.71 -6.95 -11.48
C SER A 132 -6.30 -7.19 -10.94
N LEU A 133 -6.14 -7.60 -9.68
CA LEU A 133 -4.84 -7.78 -9.03
C LEU A 133 -4.06 -8.91 -9.68
N GLN A 134 -2.89 -8.59 -10.21
CA GLN A 134 -1.98 -9.53 -10.87
C GLN A 134 -0.73 -9.78 -10.02
N ILE A 135 -0.27 -8.77 -9.29
CA ILE A 135 0.98 -8.82 -8.53
C ILE A 135 0.71 -8.49 -7.06
N LEU A 136 1.03 -9.43 -6.17
CA LEU A 136 1.09 -9.21 -4.72
C LEU A 136 2.53 -9.30 -4.24
N HIS A 137 3.03 -8.22 -3.64
CA HIS A 137 4.37 -8.16 -3.08
C HIS A 137 4.34 -7.69 -1.61
N LEU A 138 4.93 -8.49 -0.72
CA LEU A 138 5.11 -8.21 0.70
C LEU A 138 6.60 -8.39 1.03
N GLU A 139 7.24 -7.38 1.62
CA GLU A 139 8.68 -7.47 1.91
C GLU A 139 9.04 -6.87 3.27
N ALA A 140 9.88 -7.59 4.03
CA ALA A 140 10.52 -7.12 5.26
C ALA A 140 9.55 -6.61 6.35
N ILE A 141 8.29 -7.07 6.34
CA ILE A 141 7.29 -6.77 7.35
C ILE A 141 6.96 -8.05 8.11
N PRO A 142 7.21 -8.11 9.44
CA PRO A 142 6.87 -9.28 10.23
C PRO A 142 5.35 -9.46 10.26
N LEU A 143 4.87 -10.66 9.95
CA LEU A 143 3.45 -10.99 10.06
C LEU A 143 3.12 -11.47 11.48
N ALA A 144 1.91 -11.16 11.96
CA ALA A 144 1.43 -11.54 13.29
C ALA A 144 1.29 -13.05 13.45
N ASP A 145 0.89 -13.73 12.38
CA ASP A 145 0.79 -15.18 12.31
C ASP A 145 1.95 -15.75 11.49
N SER A 146 2.56 -16.84 11.99
CA SER A 146 3.61 -17.56 11.27
C SER A 146 3.09 -18.38 10.10
N ASN A 147 1.76 -18.55 10.00
CA ASN A 147 1.08 -19.20 8.89
C ASN A 147 0.17 -18.18 8.20
N LEU A 148 0.45 -17.87 6.95
CA LEU A 148 -0.38 -16.94 6.17
C LEU A 148 -1.42 -17.70 5.35
N TYR A 149 -2.69 -17.32 5.47
CA TYR A 149 -3.76 -17.81 4.59
C TYR A 149 -4.38 -16.65 3.83
N LEU A 150 -4.40 -16.72 2.50
CA LEU A 150 -4.95 -15.68 1.63
C LEU A 150 -5.98 -16.25 0.65
N LEU A 151 -7.11 -15.55 0.53
CA LEU A 151 -8.05 -15.67 -0.57
C LEU A 151 -7.73 -14.58 -1.59
N LEU A 152 -7.30 -15.00 -2.79
CA LEU A 152 -6.84 -14.11 -3.85
C LEU A 152 -7.76 -14.16 -5.08
N PRO A 153 -7.81 -13.09 -5.88
CA PRO A 153 -8.54 -13.11 -7.14
C PRO A 153 -7.82 -14.00 -8.15
N SER A 154 -8.57 -14.57 -9.10
CA SER A 154 -8.02 -15.46 -10.13
C SER A 154 -7.11 -14.77 -11.15
N SER A 155 -7.06 -13.44 -11.12
CA SER A 155 -6.18 -12.62 -11.97
C SER A 155 -4.70 -12.65 -11.55
N ILE A 156 -4.37 -13.23 -10.40
CA ILE A 156 -2.99 -13.27 -9.88
C ILE A 156 -2.06 -14.01 -10.83
N GLN A 157 -0.91 -13.39 -11.08
CA GLN A 157 0.18 -13.92 -11.90
C GLN A 157 1.47 -14.07 -11.10
N GLN A 158 1.68 -13.22 -10.09
CA GLN A 158 2.90 -13.22 -9.28
C GLN A 158 2.59 -12.93 -7.82
N ILE A 159 3.20 -13.72 -6.94
CA ILE A 159 3.23 -13.49 -5.50
C ILE A 159 4.69 -13.50 -5.06
N SER A 160 5.07 -12.49 -4.30
CA SER A 160 6.41 -12.34 -3.73
C SER A 160 6.26 -11.99 -2.25
N ILE A 161 6.75 -12.86 -1.36
CA ILE A 161 6.69 -12.66 0.08
C ILE A 161 8.09 -12.91 0.62
N ILE A 162 8.78 -11.85 1.03
CA ILE A 162 10.21 -11.86 1.36
C ILE A 162 10.39 -11.37 2.78
N ASP A 163 11.16 -12.09 3.60
CA ASP A 163 11.53 -11.69 4.96
C ASP A 163 10.35 -11.31 5.89
N CYS A 164 9.17 -11.91 5.67
CA CYS A 164 7.97 -11.65 6.47
C CYS A 164 7.83 -12.51 7.74
N GLY A 165 8.82 -13.36 8.05
CA GLY A 165 8.81 -14.21 9.25
C GLY A 165 7.83 -15.40 9.20
N LEU A 166 7.43 -15.82 8.00
CA LEU A 166 6.53 -16.96 7.80
C LEU A 166 7.25 -18.30 7.93
N SER A 167 6.57 -19.26 8.54
CA SER A 167 6.93 -20.68 8.54
C SER A 167 6.14 -21.46 7.50
N ASN A 168 4.93 -21.00 7.16
CA ASN A 168 4.07 -21.61 6.16
C ASN A 168 3.19 -20.54 5.48
N PHE A 169 2.74 -20.81 4.27
CA PHE A 169 1.73 -20.00 3.59
C PHE A 169 0.78 -20.91 2.78
N SER A 170 -0.48 -20.50 2.68
CA SER A 170 -1.52 -21.18 1.92
C SER A 170 -2.36 -20.15 1.16
N ILE A 171 -2.69 -20.48 -0.08
CA ILE A 171 -3.40 -19.60 -1.01
C ILE A 171 -4.58 -20.36 -1.60
N THR A 172 -5.74 -19.71 -1.60
CA THR A 172 -6.95 -20.14 -2.30
C THR A 172 -7.35 -19.04 -3.26
N PHE A 173 -7.91 -19.40 -4.42
CA PHE A 173 -8.49 -18.43 -5.35
C PHE A 173 -9.99 -18.29 -5.19
N THR A 174 -10.51 -17.10 -5.45
CA THR A 174 -11.96 -16.80 -5.36
C THR A 174 -12.80 -17.64 -6.31
N ASP A 175 -12.23 -18.12 -7.41
CA ASP A 175 -12.88 -19.02 -8.38
C ASP A 175 -12.67 -20.51 -8.08
N GLY A 176 -11.96 -20.85 -6.99
CA GLY A 176 -11.63 -22.23 -6.64
C GLY A 176 -10.58 -22.89 -7.53
N SER A 177 -9.89 -22.13 -8.38
CA SER A 177 -8.77 -22.63 -9.18
C SER A 177 -7.58 -23.04 -8.31
N LEU A 178 -6.68 -23.84 -8.87
CA LEU A 178 -5.41 -24.22 -8.26
C LEU A 178 -4.28 -23.40 -8.88
N LEU A 179 -3.30 -23.02 -8.08
CA LEU A 179 -2.06 -22.38 -8.54
C LEU A 179 -1.37 -23.25 -9.59
N GLY A 180 -1.20 -22.75 -10.81
CA GLY A 180 -0.29 -23.36 -11.77
C GLY A 180 1.16 -23.20 -11.30
N ASP A 181 1.97 -24.26 -11.39
CA ASP A 181 3.34 -24.35 -10.85
C ASP A 181 4.30 -23.20 -11.27
N SER A 182 3.97 -22.39 -12.27
CA SER A 182 4.79 -21.29 -12.78
C SER A 182 4.49 -19.90 -12.19
N ALA A 183 3.43 -19.74 -11.39
CA ALA A 183 2.99 -18.44 -10.86
C ALA A 183 3.69 -18.03 -9.54
N LEU A 184 4.51 -18.92 -8.97
CA LEU A 184 5.19 -18.71 -7.70
C LEU A 184 6.70 -18.62 -7.91
N SER A 185 7.23 -17.40 -7.92
CA SER A 185 8.66 -17.16 -7.77
C SER A 185 8.94 -16.88 -6.31
N PHE A 186 9.50 -17.87 -5.61
CA PHE A 186 10.07 -17.69 -4.29
C PHE A 186 11.52 -17.24 -4.47
N MET A 187 11.82 -16.01 -4.05
CA MET A 187 13.19 -15.52 -3.86
C MET A 187 13.42 -15.26 -2.39
#